data_AF-A0A7C2Q0T2-F1
#
_entry.id   AF-A0A7C2Q0T2-F1
#
_cell.length_a   1.000
_cell.length_b   1.000
_cell.length_c   1.000
_cell.angle_alpha   90.00
_cell.angle_beta   90.00
_cell.angle_gamma   90.00
#
_symmetry.space_group_name_H-M   'P 1'
#
loop_
_entity.id
_entity.type
_entity.pdbx_description
1 polymer ?
#
loop_
_entity_poly.entity_id
_entity_poly.type
_entity_poly.pdbx_seq_one_letter_code
_entity_poly.pdbx_strand_id
1 'polypeptide(L)'
;MKRTRVLIMGAAGRDFHNFNVVFRNNPQYDVVAFTAAQIPNIEGRRYPPELAGELYPEGVPIYPEEELERLIEEYEIDQVVFSYSDVSHEHVMHAAARALARGADFRLLGARATMLRAQRPVISVCAVRTGCGKSPASRKIARLLREMGRRVVVVRHPMPYGDLSQQVVQRFETLDDLRRYNCTIEEMEEYEPHVRNGVIVYAGVDYERI
;
A
#
# COMPACT_ATOMS: atom_id res chain seq x y z
N MET A 1 -21.34 15.02 -14.80
CA MET A 1 -20.02 15.66 -14.83
C MET A 1 -19.00 14.63 -15.29
N LYS A 2 -18.02 15.01 -16.12
CA LYS A 2 -16.91 14.13 -16.49
C LYS A 2 -16.07 13.85 -15.23
N ARG A 3 -15.78 12.57 -14.94
CA ARG A 3 -14.87 12.19 -13.84
C ARG A 3 -13.43 12.45 -14.27
N THR A 4 -12.57 12.84 -13.34
CA THR A 4 -11.12 12.95 -13.58
C THR A 4 -10.52 11.56 -13.69
N ARG A 5 -9.93 11.25 -14.83
CA ARG A 5 -9.31 9.95 -15.12
C ARG A 5 -7.91 9.90 -14.53
N VAL A 6 -7.67 8.92 -13.67
CA VAL A 6 -6.46 8.83 -12.87
C VAL A 6 -5.70 7.55 -13.17
N LEU A 7 -4.39 7.66 -13.33
CA LEU A 7 -3.45 6.54 -13.31
C LEU A 7 -2.58 6.66 -12.07
N ILE A 8 -2.44 5.57 -11.31
CA ILE A 8 -1.63 5.56 -10.06
C ILE A 8 -0.34 4.77 -10.29
N MET A 9 0.81 5.44 -10.18
CA MET A 9 2.12 4.79 -10.25
C MET A 9 2.56 4.30 -8.85
N GLY A 10 2.96 3.05 -8.70
CA GLY A 10 3.42 2.54 -7.40
C GLY A 10 3.94 1.11 -7.35
N ALA A 11 4.16 0.64 -6.12
CA ALA A 11 4.79 -0.64 -5.80
C ALA A 11 3.92 -1.51 -4.88
N ALA A 12 2.61 -1.56 -5.12
CA ALA A 12 1.66 -2.44 -4.44
C ALA A 12 1.65 -2.34 -2.90
N GLY A 13 1.78 -1.11 -2.40
CA GLY A 13 1.62 -0.73 -1.01
C GLY A 13 0.92 0.63 -0.89
N ARG A 14 1.71 1.71 -0.94
CA ARG A 14 1.18 3.08 -0.79
C ARG A 14 0.18 3.47 -1.88
N ASP A 15 0.35 2.98 -3.10
CA ASP A 15 -0.60 3.14 -4.21
C ASP A 15 -1.99 2.57 -3.87
N PHE A 16 -2.07 1.32 -3.38
CA PHE A 16 -3.35 0.73 -2.96
C PHE A 16 -3.95 1.48 -1.77
N HIS A 17 -3.11 1.90 -0.82
CA HIS A 17 -3.57 2.75 0.29
C HIS A 17 -4.13 4.08 -0.22
N ASN A 18 -3.43 4.76 -1.11
CA ASN A 18 -3.88 6.03 -1.72
C ASN A 18 -5.19 5.84 -2.50
N PHE A 19 -5.32 4.74 -3.24
CA PHE A 19 -6.58 4.34 -3.88
C PHE A 19 -7.72 4.22 -2.86
N ASN A 20 -7.52 3.43 -1.80
CA ASN A 20 -8.54 3.15 -0.80
C ASN A 20 -9.05 4.40 -0.08
N VAL A 21 -8.16 5.33 0.26
CA VAL A 21 -8.50 6.50 1.09
C VAL A 21 -8.89 7.75 0.29
N VAL A 22 -8.42 7.90 -0.96
CA VAL A 22 -8.67 9.11 -1.77
C VAL A 22 -9.68 8.87 -2.88
N PHE A 23 -9.66 7.69 -3.51
CA PHE A 23 -10.31 7.48 -4.81
C PHE A 23 -11.46 6.46 -4.79
N ARG A 24 -11.33 5.37 -4.03
CA ARG A 24 -12.25 4.21 -4.00
C ARG A 24 -13.73 4.60 -3.97
N ASN A 25 -14.10 5.52 -3.08
CA ASN A 25 -15.49 5.94 -2.86
C ASN A 25 -15.77 7.37 -3.35
N ASN A 26 -14.88 7.97 -4.14
CA ASN A 26 -15.03 9.35 -4.60
C ASN A 26 -15.52 9.41 -6.05
N PRO A 27 -16.80 9.77 -6.29
CA PRO A 27 -17.39 9.76 -7.63
C PRO A 27 -16.84 10.85 -8.56
N GLN A 28 -15.97 11.75 -8.07
CA GLN A 28 -15.26 12.73 -8.89
C GLN A 28 -14.14 12.11 -9.71
N TYR A 29 -13.64 10.95 -9.31
CA TYR A 29 -12.49 10.30 -9.94
C TYR A 29 -12.87 8.97 -10.57
N ASP A 30 -12.10 8.61 -11.60
CA ASP A 30 -12.13 7.33 -12.28
C ASP A 30 -10.69 6.82 -12.38
N VAL A 31 -10.30 5.94 -11.46
CA VAL A 31 -8.96 5.33 -11.47
C VAL A 31 -8.95 4.23 -12.51
N VAL A 32 -8.32 4.53 -13.65
CA VAL A 32 -8.33 3.66 -14.83
C VAL A 32 -7.34 2.50 -14.67
N ALA A 33 -6.18 2.76 -14.07
CA ALA A 33 -5.11 1.79 -13.96
C ALA A 33 -4.13 2.11 -12.83
N PHE A 34 -3.44 1.06 -12.36
CA PHE A 34 -2.17 1.17 -11.68
C PHE A 34 -1.01 0.86 -12.64
N THR A 35 0.19 1.36 -12.33
CA THR A 35 1.43 0.88 -12.96
C THR A 35 2.46 0.45 -11.91
N ALA A 36 3.27 -0.57 -12.26
CA ALA A 36 4.33 -1.09 -11.40
C ALA A 36 5.66 -1.27 -12.15
N ALA A 37 6.77 -0.83 -11.52
CA ALA A 37 8.09 -0.78 -12.15
C ALA A 37 8.83 -2.12 -12.22
N GLN A 38 8.62 -3.02 -11.24
CA GLN A 38 9.07 -4.42 -11.23
C GLN A 38 8.78 -5.00 -9.84
N ILE A 39 7.67 -5.72 -9.72
CA ILE A 39 7.43 -6.60 -8.58
C ILE A 39 7.19 -7.99 -9.17
N PRO A 40 7.97 -9.02 -8.76
CA PRO A 40 7.73 -10.39 -9.17
C PRO A 40 6.25 -10.73 -8.99
N ASN A 41 5.63 -11.21 -10.07
CA ASN A 41 4.24 -11.68 -10.11
C ASN A 41 3.13 -10.61 -9.97
N ILE A 42 3.37 -9.30 -10.18
CA ILE A 42 2.27 -8.28 -10.17
C ILE A 42 1.86 -7.80 -11.57
N GLU A 43 2.74 -7.88 -12.56
CA GLU A 43 2.40 -7.50 -13.94
C GLU A 43 1.27 -8.38 -14.49
N GLY A 44 0.25 -7.76 -15.08
CA GLY A 44 -0.95 -8.44 -15.56
C GLY A 44 -1.96 -8.81 -14.47
N ARG A 45 -1.76 -8.36 -13.21
CA ARG A 45 -2.75 -8.50 -12.14
C ARG A 45 -3.73 -7.31 -12.12
N ARG A 46 -4.75 -7.45 -11.27
CA ARG A 46 -5.82 -6.50 -11.06
C ARG A 46 -5.96 -6.27 -9.55
N TYR A 47 -6.14 -5.02 -9.14
CA TYR A 47 -6.62 -4.72 -7.80
C TYR A 47 -8.03 -5.28 -7.65
N PRO A 48 -8.26 -6.21 -6.70
CA PRO A 48 -9.42 -7.11 -6.76
C PRO A 48 -10.75 -6.37 -6.60
N PRO A 49 -11.79 -6.75 -7.37
CA PRO A 49 -13.15 -6.21 -7.25
C PRO A 49 -13.67 -6.12 -5.81
N GLU A 50 -13.39 -7.14 -5.02
CA GLU A 50 -13.87 -7.29 -3.64
C GLU A 50 -13.30 -6.20 -2.71
N LEU A 51 -12.21 -5.54 -3.11
CA LEU A 51 -11.59 -4.42 -2.39
C LEU A 51 -11.81 -3.07 -3.06
N ALA A 52 -12.21 -3.07 -4.33
CA ALA A 52 -12.23 -1.87 -5.16
C ALA A 52 -13.48 -0.99 -4.94
N GLY A 53 -14.48 -1.50 -4.22
CA GLY A 53 -15.70 -0.75 -3.89
C GLY A 53 -16.69 -0.63 -5.06
N GLU A 54 -17.84 -0.03 -4.81
CA GLU A 54 -18.96 0.00 -5.76
C GLU A 54 -18.67 0.75 -7.07
N LEU A 55 -17.71 1.68 -7.04
CA LEU A 55 -17.32 2.45 -8.23
C LEU A 55 -16.44 1.65 -9.20
N TYR A 56 -15.87 0.51 -8.76
CA TYR A 56 -14.93 -0.31 -9.52
C TYR A 56 -15.32 -1.80 -9.43
N PRO A 57 -16.50 -2.20 -9.93
CA PRO A 57 -17.03 -3.56 -9.79
C PRO A 57 -16.19 -4.62 -10.49
N GLU A 58 -15.40 -4.22 -11.49
CA GLU A 58 -14.46 -5.09 -12.18
C GLU A 58 -13.06 -5.00 -11.59
N GLY A 59 -12.84 -4.32 -10.46
CA GLY A 59 -11.50 -4.01 -9.96
C GLY A 59 -10.74 -3.04 -10.88
N VAL A 60 -9.45 -2.84 -10.61
CA VAL A 60 -8.60 -1.89 -11.37
C VAL A 60 -7.37 -2.62 -11.94
N PRO A 61 -7.12 -2.56 -13.26
CA PRO A 61 -5.99 -3.25 -13.88
C PRO A 61 -4.63 -2.68 -13.44
N ILE A 62 -3.60 -3.52 -13.44
CA ILE A 62 -2.21 -3.17 -13.11
C ILE A 62 -1.33 -3.49 -14.33
N TYR A 63 -0.66 -2.48 -14.86
CA TYR A 63 0.21 -2.59 -16.02
C TYR A 63 1.69 -2.40 -15.65
N PRO A 64 2.63 -2.86 -16.50
CA PRO A 64 4.03 -2.47 -16.41
C PRO A 64 4.19 -0.94 -16.51
N GLU A 65 5.12 -0.37 -15.73
CA GLU A 65 5.40 1.09 -15.76
C GLU A 65 5.98 1.59 -17.09
N GLU A 66 6.65 0.72 -17.85
CA GLU A 66 7.13 1.05 -19.19
C GLU A 66 6.00 1.43 -20.16
N GLU A 67 4.75 1.04 -19.85
CA GLU A 67 3.58 1.39 -20.66
C GLU A 67 2.96 2.75 -20.29
N LEU A 68 3.49 3.47 -19.31
CA LEU A 68 2.92 4.72 -18.78
C LEU A 68 2.49 5.70 -19.89
N GLU A 69 3.37 6.01 -20.83
CA GLU A 69 3.08 6.97 -21.91
C GLU A 69 1.95 6.49 -22.82
N ARG A 70 1.95 5.19 -23.18
CA ARG A 70 0.89 4.56 -23.98
C ARG A 70 -0.44 4.64 -23.25
N LEU A 71 -0.45 4.30 -21.96
CA LEU A 71 -1.65 4.30 -21.12
C LEU A 71 -2.23 5.72 -20.96
N ILE A 72 -1.38 6.74 -20.84
CA ILE A 72 -1.84 8.14 -20.77
C ILE A 72 -2.58 8.55 -22.04
N GLU A 73 -2.02 8.24 -23.21
CA GLU A 73 -2.61 8.61 -24.49
C GLU A 73 -3.88 7.78 -24.80
N GLU A 74 -3.80 6.45 -24.66
CA GLU A 74 -4.90 5.54 -24.98
C GLU A 74 -6.12 5.75 -24.09
N TYR A 75 -5.88 5.95 -22.79
CA TYR A 75 -6.96 6.13 -21.84
C TYR A 75 -7.25 7.59 -21.53
N GLU A 76 -6.69 8.55 -22.26
CA GLU A 76 -6.93 9.99 -22.02
C GLU A 76 -6.82 10.35 -20.52
N ILE A 77 -5.71 9.97 -19.90
CA ILE A 77 -5.51 10.16 -18.46
C ILE A 77 -5.34 11.66 -18.16
N ASP A 78 -6.17 12.18 -17.26
CA ASP A 78 -6.11 13.57 -16.83
C ASP A 78 -4.99 13.78 -15.79
N GLN A 79 -4.77 12.79 -14.90
CA GLN A 79 -3.81 12.91 -13.81
C GLN A 79 -3.06 11.61 -13.51
N VAL A 80 -1.74 11.70 -13.42
CA VAL A 80 -0.84 10.66 -12.89
C VAL A 80 -0.54 10.93 -11.43
N VAL A 81 -0.87 9.98 -10.55
CA VAL A 81 -0.61 10.04 -9.12
C VAL A 81 0.58 9.18 -8.78
N PHE A 82 1.67 9.81 -8.34
CA PHE A 82 2.89 9.11 -7.99
C PHE A 82 2.89 8.66 -6.52
N SER A 83 3.00 7.35 -6.30
CA SER A 83 2.85 6.72 -4.98
C SER A 83 4.05 5.86 -4.55
N TYR A 84 5.15 5.84 -5.30
CA TYR A 84 6.38 5.20 -4.82
C TYR A 84 6.93 5.89 -3.56
N SER A 85 7.72 5.12 -2.83
CA SER A 85 8.50 5.57 -1.67
C SER A 85 9.95 5.12 -1.83
N ASP A 86 10.86 5.70 -1.05
CA ASP A 86 12.29 5.35 -1.06
C ASP A 86 12.97 5.52 -2.43
N VAL A 87 12.56 6.57 -3.16
CA VAL A 87 13.12 6.95 -4.47
C VAL A 87 13.81 8.31 -4.38
N SER A 88 14.77 8.55 -5.29
CA SER A 88 15.45 9.85 -5.38
C SER A 88 14.49 10.94 -5.86
N HIS A 89 14.80 12.19 -5.51
CA HIS A 89 14.12 13.35 -6.08
C HIS A 89 14.14 13.31 -7.62
N GLU A 90 15.29 12.97 -8.21
CA GLU A 90 15.44 12.86 -9.67
C GLU A 90 14.47 11.87 -10.28
N HIS A 91 14.29 10.68 -9.68
CA HIS A 91 13.33 9.70 -10.18
C HIS A 91 11.89 10.25 -10.15
N VAL A 92 11.49 10.95 -9.09
CA VAL A 92 10.18 11.62 -9.02
C VAL A 92 10.03 12.64 -10.14
N MET A 93 11.06 13.47 -10.38
CA MET A 93 11.01 14.50 -11.42
C MET A 93 11.04 13.91 -12.83
N HIS A 94 11.73 12.79 -13.05
CA HIS A 94 11.68 12.06 -14.32
C HIS A 94 10.28 11.47 -14.57
N ALA A 95 9.64 10.87 -13.56
CA ALA A 95 8.26 10.40 -13.69
C ALA A 95 7.28 11.55 -14.00
N ALA A 96 7.46 12.70 -13.35
CA ALA A 96 6.68 13.90 -13.64
C ALA A 96 6.86 14.39 -15.07
N ALA A 97 8.11 14.45 -15.55
CA ALA A 97 8.41 14.85 -16.92
C ALA A 97 7.76 13.92 -17.96
N ARG A 98 7.79 12.60 -17.73
CA ARG A 98 7.11 11.61 -18.60
C ARG A 98 5.61 11.86 -18.68
N ALA A 99 4.95 12.05 -17.54
CA ALA A 99 3.50 12.32 -17.50
C ALA A 99 3.12 13.63 -18.20
N LEU A 100 3.82 14.72 -17.87
CA LEU A 100 3.57 16.05 -18.42
C LEU A 100 3.83 16.12 -19.92
N ALA A 101 4.84 15.39 -20.44
CA ALA A 101 5.12 15.30 -21.88
C ALA A 101 3.97 14.68 -22.67
N ARG A 102 3.06 13.94 -22.01
CA ARG A 102 1.86 13.34 -22.60
C ARG A 102 0.57 14.09 -22.25
N GLY A 103 0.69 15.25 -21.59
CA GLY A 103 -0.44 16.14 -21.28
C GLY A 103 -1.21 15.81 -20.01
N ALA A 104 -0.80 14.78 -19.25
CA ALA A 104 -1.40 14.47 -17.95
C ALA A 104 -0.79 15.32 -16.84
N ASP A 105 -1.62 15.79 -15.91
CA ASP A 105 -1.14 16.41 -14.67
C ASP A 105 -0.36 15.40 -13.84
N PHE A 106 0.63 15.88 -13.08
CA PHE A 106 1.36 15.04 -12.13
C PHE A 106 1.05 15.46 -10.70
N ARG A 107 0.67 14.50 -9.85
CA ARG A 107 0.24 14.78 -8.47
C ARG A 107 0.95 13.92 -7.44
N LEU A 108 1.40 14.60 -6.38
CA LEU A 108 1.85 13.99 -5.13
C LEU A 108 0.77 14.17 -4.06
N LEU A 109 0.32 13.07 -3.47
CA LEU A 109 -0.66 13.11 -2.39
C LEU A 109 0.03 13.41 -1.05
N GLY A 110 -0.43 14.49 -0.40
CA GLY A 110 0.04 14.89 0.92
C GLY A 110 -0.63 14.10 2.04
N ALA A 111 0.01 14.09 3.21
CA ALA A 111 -0.43 13.33 4.39
C ALA A 111 -1.87 13.64 4.83
N ARG A 112 -2.35 14.88 4.69
CA ARG A 112 -3.75 15.23 5.04
C ARG A 112 -4.79 14.45 4.24
N ALA A 113 -4.49 14.11 2.99
CA ALA A 113 -5.40 13.36 2.14
C ALA A 113 -5.30 11.85 2.38
N THR A 114 -4.17 11.37 2.89
CA THR A 114 -3.86 9.93 2.94
C THR A 114 -3.78 9.36 4.35
N MET A 115 -3.74 10.17 5.41
CA MET A 115 -3.70 9.66 6.77
C MET A 115 -5.09 9.30 7.29
N LEU A 116 -5.20 8.08 7.83
CA LEU A 116 -6.37 7.63 8.58
C LEU A 116 -6.35 8.21 9.99
N ARG A 117 -7.54 8.50 10.52
CA ARG A 117 -7.69 8.96 11.91
C ARG A 117 -7.73 7.76 12.85
N ALA A 118 -6.66 7.57 13.62
CA ALA A 118 -6.61 6.50 14.61
C ALA A 118 -7.49 6.80 15.82
N GLN A 119 -8.24 5.79 16.28
CA GLN A 119 -9.01 5.84 17.54
C GLN A 119 -8.16 5.51 18.77
N ARG A 120 -6.95 4.99 18.57
CA ARG A 120 -5.99 4.59 19.60
C ARG A 120 -4.67 5.35 19.40
N PRO A 121 -3.86 5.54 20.45
CA PRO A 121 -2.51 6.08 20.29
C PRO A 121 -1.68 5.21 19.34
N VAL A 122 -1.04 5.84 18.35
CA VAL A 122 -0.19 5.17 17.36
C VAL A 122 1.26 5.59 17.58
N ILE A 123 2.16 4.62 17.57
CA ILE A 123 3.61 4.84 17.53
C ILE A 123 4.10 4.36 16.17
N SER A 124 4.55 5.29 15.33
CA SER A 124 5.16 4.96 14.05
C SER A 124 6.67 4.87 14.22
N VAL A 125 7.28 3.77 13.77
CA VAL A 125 8.73 3.54 13.80
C VAL A 125 9.28 3.71 12.39
N CYS A 126 9.75 4.91 12.07
CA CYS A 126 10.27 5.26 10.75
C CYS A 126 11.80 5.10 10.68
N ALA A 127 12.33 4.98 9.47
CA ALA A 127 13.76 5.02 9.21
C ALA A 127 14.03 5.71 7.86
N VAL A 128 15.22 6.29 7.74
CA VAL A 128 15.69 6.95 6.50
C VAL A 128 16.09 5.96 5.40
N ARG A 129 16.33 4.68 5.75
CA ARG A 129 16.63 3.60 4.81
C ARG A 129 16.25 2.24 5.40
N THR A 130 16.11 1.24 4.54
CA THR A 130 16.06 -0.17 4.93
C THR A 130 17.34 -0.59 5.68
N GLY A 131 17.21 -1.49 6.65
CA GLY A 131 18.33 -1.96 7.48
C GLY A 131 18.65 -1.09 8.71
N CYS A 132 18.05 0.10 8.90
CA CYS A 132 18.32 0.97 10.06
C CYS A 132 17.70 0.50 11.40
N GLY A 133 17.34 -0.77 11.55
CA GLY A 133 16.91 -1.31 12.85
C GLY A 133 15.46 -1.04 13.26
N LYS A 134 14.55 -0.77 12.31
CA LYS A 134 13.11 -0.60 12.60
C LYS A 134 12.53 -1.79 13.39
N SER A 135 12.75 -3.02 12.93
CA SER A 135 12.15 -4.22 13.53
C SER A 135 12.66 -4.47 14.97
N PRO A 136 13.98 -4.40 15.26
CA PRO A 136 14.47 -4.41 16.64
C PRO A 136 13.88 -3.29 17.52
N ALA A 137 13.76 -2.06 17.02
CA ALA A 137 13.19 -0.95 17.76
C ALA A 137 11.70 -1.18 18.07
N SER A 138 10.91 -1.60 17.09
CA SER A 138 9.49 -1.95 17.25
C SER A 138 9.28 -3.05 18.29
N ARG A 139 10.11 -4.10 18.28
CA ARG A 139 10.05 -5.17 19.30
C ARG A 139 10.37 -4.66 20.70
N LYS A 140 11.40 -3.81 20.83
CA LYS A 140 11.77 -3.21 22.12
C LYS A 140 10.64 -2.32 22.66
N ILE A 141 10.05 -1.47 21.82
CA ILE A 141 8.93 -0.59 22.19
C ILE A 141 7.73 -1.43 22.64
N ALA A 142 7.35 -2.46 21.87
CA ALA A 142 6.22 -3.33 22.21
C ALA A 142 6.43 -4.04 23.54
N ARG A 143 7.65 -4.56 23.80
CA ARG A 143 8.00 -5.19 25.08
C ARG A 143 7.86 -4.21 26.25
N LEU A 144 8.46 -3.03 26.15
CA LEU A 144 8.43 -2.02 27.22
C LEU A 144 6.99 -1.60 27.56
N LEU A 145 6.16 -1.36 26.55
CA LEU A 145 4.75 -1.00 26.77
C LEU A 145 3.96 -2.11 27.47
N ARG A 146 4.24 -3.38 27.16
CA ARG A 146 3.63 -4.52 27.84
C ARG A 146 4.10 -4.66 29.29
N GLU A 147 5.39 -4.44 29.56
CA GLU A 147 5.94 -4.38 30.92
C GLU A 147 5.27 -3.28 31.76
N MET A 148 4.84 -2.20 31.11
CA MET A 148 4.02 -1.14 31.70
C MET A 148 2.51 -1.47 31.78
N GLY A 149 2.10 -2.70 31.50
CA GLY A 149 0.70 -3.16 31.57
C GLY A 149 -0.18 -2.66 30.41
N ARG A 150 0.39 -2.17 29.30
CA ARG A 150 -0.40 -1.72 28.13
C ARG A 150 -0.73 -2.90 27.21
N ARG A 151 -1.93 -2.86 26.63
CA ARG A 151 -2.31 -3.73 25.50
C ARG A 151 -1.72 -3.15 24.22
N VAL A 152 -0.90 -3.94 23.53
CA VAL A 152 -0.17 -3.52 22.33
C VAL A 152 -0.43 -4.51 21.21
N VAL A 153 -0.65 -3.96 20.02
CA VAL A 153 -0.71 -4.71 18.75
C VAL A 153 0.28 -4.06 17.78
N VAL A 154 0.72 -4.83 16.80
CA VAL A 154 1.58 -4.34 15.71
C VAL A 154 0.76 -4.35 14.44
N VAL A 155 0.84 -3.27 13.66
CA VAL A 155 0.18 -3.16 12.36
C VAL A 155 1.24 -3.18 11.26
N ARG A 156 1.03 -3.98 10.21
CA ARG A 156 1.94 -4.18 9.08
C ARG A 156 1.19 -4.12 7.74
N HIS A 157 1.93 -3.87 6.67
CA HIS A 157 1.44 -4.07 5.32
C HIS A 157 1.89 -5.46 4.86
N PRO A 158 1.01 -6.29 4.27
CA PRO A 158 1.40 -7.58 3.72
C PRO A 158 2.29 -7.39 2.51
N MET A 159 3.09 -8.41 2.20
CA MET A 159 3.84 -8.44 0.96
C MET A 159 2.87 -8.65 -0.22
N PRO A 160 3.06 -7.96 -1.34
CA PRO A 160 2.05 -7.92 -2.40
C PRO A 160 2.09 -9.14 -3.34
N TYR A 161 2.93 -10.14 -3.03
CA TYR A 161 3.12 -11.34 -3.85
C TYR A 161 1.91 -12.30 -3.78
N GLY A 162 1.14 -12.23 -2.70
CA GLY A 162 0.00 -13.11 -2.43
C GLY A 162 -1.28 -12.74 -3.17
N ASP A 163 -2.36 -13.42 -2.81
CA ASP A 163 -3.72 -13.05 -3.24
C ASP A 163 -4.20 -11.89 -2.37
N LEU A 164 -4.27 -10.69 -2.96
CA LEU A 164 -4.70 -9.46 -2.29
C LEU A 164 -6.10 -9.61 -1.68
N SER A 165 -6.99 -10.42 -2.28
CA SER A 165 -8.34 -10.67 -1.75
C SER A 165 -8.35 -11.41 -0.42
N GLN A 166 -7.29 -12.19 -0.14
CA GLN A 166 -7.10 -12.89 1.13
C GLN A 166 -6.29 -12.08 2.15
N GLN A 167 -5.75 -10.94 1.73
CA GLN A 167 -4.87 -10.06 2.51
C GLN A 167 -5.55 -8.74 2.91
N VAL A 168 -6.88 -8.69 2.90
CA VAL A 168 -7.65 -7.49 3.29
C VAL A 168 -7.31 -7.06 4.71
N VAL A 169 -7.50 -7.98 5.66
CA VAL A 169 -7.09 -7.90 7.06
C VAL A 169 -6.82 -9.31 7.55
N GLN A 170 -5.63 -9.52 8.09
CA GLN A 170 -5.16 -10.77 8.67
C GLN A 170 -4.71 -10.50 10.09
N ARG A 171 -4.96 -11.46 10.97
CA ARG A 171 -4.66 -11.36 12.39
C ARG A 171 -3.84 -12.56 12.82
N PHE A 172 -2.66 -12.30 13.37
CA PHE A 172 -1.71 -13.31 13.80
C PHE A 172 -1.58 -13.29 15.32
N GLU A 173 -2.01 -14.35 15.98
CA GLU A 173 -1.86 -14.57 17.42
C GLU A 173 -0.89 -15.69 17.74
N THR A 174 -0.85 -16.70 16.88
CA THR A 174 -0.11 -17.94 17.02
C THR A 174 0.79 -18.16 15.82
N LEU A 175 1.80 -19.03 15.98
CA LEU A 175 2.66 -19.41 14.86
C LEU A 175 1.90 -20.18 13.77
N ASP A 176 0.81 -20.85 14.12
CA ASP A 176 -0.04 -21.53 13.15
C ASP A 176 -0.79 -20.56 12.24
N ASP A 177 -1.05 -19.32 12.70
CA ASP A 177 -1.65 -18.28 11.86
C ASP A 177 -0.73 -17.92 10.67
N LEU A 178 0.60 -17.94 10.85
CA LEU A 178 1.56 -17.68 9.77
C LEU A 178 1.41 -18.69 8.63
N ARG A 179 1.15 -19.96 8.96
CA ARG A 179 0.89 -21.02 7.98
C ARG A 179 -0.50 -20.88 7.38
N ARG A 180 -1.51 -20.61 8.23
CA ARG A 180 -2.90 -20.44 7.81
C ARG A 180 -3.06 -19.36 6.73
N TYR A 181 -2.32 -18.27 6.86
CA TYR A 181 -2.36 -17.14 5.91
C TYR A 181 -1.32 -17.25 4.79
N ASN A 182 -0.61 -18.38 4.67
CA ASN A 182 0.42 -18.61 3.66
C ASN A 182 1.47 -17.49 3.61
N CYS A 183 1.96 -17.05 4.77
CA CYS A 183 2.93 -15.97 4.83
C CYS A 183 4.19 -16.30 4.01
N THR A 184 4.69 -15.28 3.32
CA THR A 184 6.00 -15.39 2.65
C THR A 184 7.12 -15.43 3.68
N ILE A 185 8.34 -15.75 3.24
CA ILE A 185 9.51 -15.77 4.12
C ILE A 185 9.74 -14.39 4.74
N GLU A 186 9.62 -13.33 3.94
CA GLU A 186 9.77 -11.94 4.40
C GLU A 186 8.71 -11.55 5.43
N GLU A 187 7.47 -11.99 5.24
CA GLU A 187 6.39 -11.77 6.21
C GLU A 187 6.66 -12.53 7.50
N MET A 188 7.10 -13.79 7.43
CA MET A 188 7.49 -14.57 8.60
C MET A 188 8.63 -13.89 9.38
N GLU A 189 9.68 -13.43 8.70
CA GLU A 189 10.80 -12.71 9.31
C GLU A 189 10.35 -11.45 10.07
N GLU A 190 9.34 -10.75 9.57
CA GLU A 190 8.78 -9.57 10.23
C GLU A 190 7.76 -9.90 11.33
N TYR A 191 6.90 -10.91 11.15
CA TYR A 191 5.74 -11.18 12.03
C TYR A 191 6.06 -12.15 13.16
N GLU A 192 6.74 -13.25 12.86
CA GLU A 192 7.01 -14.33 13.83
C GLU A 192 7.68 -13.83 15.12
N PRO A 193 8.67 -12.92 15.08
CA PRO A 193 9.27 -12.41 16.30
C PRO A 193 8.30 -11.65 17.21
N HIS A 194 7.25 -11.03 16.67
CA HIS A 194 6.22 -10.37 17.47
C HIS A 194 5.29 -11.39 18.12
N VAL A 195 4.81 -12.37 17.34
CA VAL A 195 3.94 -13.45 17.80
C VAL A 195 4.60 -14.26 18.92
N ARG A 196 5.88 -14.64 18.77
CA ARG A 196 6.66 -15.34 19.82
C ARG A 196 6.77 -14.55 21.13
N ASN A 197 6.72 -13.22 21.06
CA ASN A 197 6.72 -12.34 22.23
C ASN A 197 5.29 -12.07 22.77
N GLY A 198 4.30 -12.82 22.30
CA GLY A 198 2.89 -12.69 22.67
C GLY A 198 2.22 -11.44 22.14
N VAL A 199 2.82 -10.74 21.16
CA VAL A 199 2.27 -9.52 20.55
C VAL A 199 1.49 -9.91 19.30
N ILE A 200 0.21 -9.52 19.28
CA ILE A 200 -0.67 -9.72 18.12
C ILE A 200 -0.20 -8.83 16.97
N VAL A 201 -0.13 -9.41 15.77
CA VAL A 201 0.12 -8.67 14.53
C VAL A 201 -1.17 -8.61 13.72
N TYR A 202 -1.50 -7.42 13.22
CA TYR A 202 -2.47 -7.23 12.16
C TYR A 202 -1.71 -6.84 10.89
N ALA A 203 -2.01 -7.51 9.78
CA ALA A 203 -1.50 -7.11 8.47
C ALA A 203 -2.66 -7.02 7.48
N GLY A 204 -2.71 -5.98 6.68
CA GLY A 204 -3.75 -5.84 5.66
C GLY A 204 -3.43 -4.79 4.62
N VAL A 205 -3.98 -4.96 3.42
CA VAL A 205 -3.95 -3.95 2.35
C VAL A 205 -4.96 -2.82 2.60
N ASP A 206 -5.96 -3.05 3.46
CA ASP A 206 -6.93 -2.03 3.88
C ASP A 206 -6.75 -1.71 5.37
N TYR A 207 -5.96 -0.66 5.64
CA TYR A 207 -5.67 -0.21 7.00
C TYR A 207 -6.89 0.39 7.72
N GLU A 208 -7.92 0.81 7.00
CA GLU A 208 -9.14 1.34 7.62
C GLU A 208 -9.97 0.22 8.28
N ARG A 209 -9.81 -1.02 7.82
CA ARG A 209 -10.48 -2.20 8.36
C ARG A 209 -9.77 -2.83 9.56
N ILE A 210 -8.56 -2.37 9.90
CA ILE A 210 -7.76 -2.81 11.07
C ILE A 210 -8.14 -1.99 12.31
#